data_AF-A0AB39KNR2-F1
#
_entry.id   AF-A0AB39KNR2-F1
#
_cell.length_a   1.000
_cell.length_b   1.000
_cell.length_c   1.000
_cell.angle_alpha   90.00
_cell.angle_beta   90.00
_cell.angle_gamma   90.00
#
_symmetry.space_group_name_H-M   'P 1'
#
loop_
_entity.id
_entity.type
_entity.pdbx_description
1 polymer ?
#
loop_
_entity_poly.entity_id
_entity_poly.type
_entity_poly.pdbx_seq_one_letter_code
_entity_poly.pdbx_strand_id
1 'polypeptide(L)'
;MLKTVLAAAAFSALIVAASASQAEVAVKFSDLDLSKASGAAKLEQRINRAGRALCAQDRGSWGRQADCRVAVRQEFQTKFAAIRPTSQFAAR
;
A
#
# COMPACT_ATOMS: atom_id res chain seq x y z
N MET A 1 -22.77 -58.45 18.46
CA MET A 1 -22.04 -57.70 19.50
C MET A 1 -21.62 -56.37 18.92
N LEU A 2 -21.96 -55.31 19.64
CA LEU A 2 -21.81 -53.89 19.29
C LEU A 2 -20.37 -53.39 19.53
N LYS A 3 -19.99 -52.29 18.86
CA LYS A 3 -18.79 -51.41 19.05
C LYS A 3 -17.66 -51.74 18.07
N THR A 4 -17.35 -50.86 17.13
CA THR A 4 -16.67 -49.60 17.44
C THR A 4 -17.12 -48.42 16.58
N VAL A 5 -17.37 -47.33 17.28
CA VAL A 5 -17.85 -46.05 16.80
C VAL A 5 -16.68 -45.06 16.87
N LEU A 6 -16.56 -44.23 15.81
CA LEU A 6 -15.96 -42.88 15.74
C LEU A 6 -14.49 -42.68 16.12
N ALA A 7 -13.73 -42.14 15.16
CA ALA A 7 -12.80 -41.04 15.45
C ALA A 7 -12.71 -40.13 14.20
N ALA A 8 -13.69 -39.23 14.06
CA ALA A 8 -13.58 -38.10 13.15
C ALA A 8 -12.57 -37.10 13.75
N ALA A 9 -11.33 -37.13 13.29
CA ALA A 9 -10.34 -36.12 13.64
C ALA A 9 -10.64 -34.85 12.84
N ALA A 10 -11.47 -33.98 13.42
CA ALA A 10 -11.65 -32.62 12.95
C ALA A 10 -10.36 -31.82 13.22
N PHE A 11 -9.50 -31.70 12.21
CA PHE A 11 -8.40 -30.75 12.24
C PHE A 11 -8.96 -29.34 12.04
N SER A 12 -9.32 -28.69 13.14
CA SER A 12 -9.59 -27.25 13.16
C SER A 12 -8.26 -26.52 13.00
N ALA A 13 -7.86 -26.25 11.76
CA ALA A 13 -6.78 -25.33 11.47
C ALA A 13 -7.24 -23.92 11.87
N LEU A 14 -6.79 -23.46 13.05
CA LEU A 14 -6.87 -22.07 13.48
C LEU A 14 -6.05 -21.23 12.50
N ILE A 15 -6.73 -20.57 11.56
CA ILE A 15 -6.12 -19.52 10.75
C ILE A 15 -5.88 -18.33 11.67
N VAL A 16 -4.65 -18.22 12.19
CA VAL A 16 -4.19 -16.97 12.81
C VAL A 16 -4.06 -15.96 11.68
N ALA A 17 -5.10 -15.13 11.51
CA ALA A 17 -4.99 -13.91 10.73
C ALA A 17 -4.04 -12.98 11.50
N ALA A 18 -2.76 -12.97 11.12
CA ALA A 18 -1.81 -12.01 11.63
C ALA A 18 -2.26 -10.62 11.15
N SER A 19 -2.79 -9.82 12.06
CA SER A 19 -3.10 -8.41 11.82
C SER A 19 -1.81 -7.64 11.58
N ALA A 20 -1.33 -7.63 10.34
CA ALA A 20 -0.28 -6.70 9.93
C ALA A 20 -0.83 -5.29 10.15
N SER A 21 -0.40 -4.64 11.23
CA SER A 21 -0.73 -3.25 11.52
C SER A 21 -0.04 -2.39 10.47
N GLN A 22 -0.72 -2.18 9.35
CA GLN A 22 -0.22 -1.43 8.22
C GLN A 22 -0.17 0.03 8.65
N ALA A 23 1.04 0.57 8.82
CA ALA A 23 1.20 2.00 9.09
C ALA A 23 0.54 2.79 7.95
N GLU A 24 -0.49 3.55 8.27
CA GLU A 24 -1.19 4.37 7.28
C GLU A 24 -0.49 5.72 7.16
N VAL A 25 -0.08 6.09 5.94
CA VAL A 25 0.51 7.40 5.67
C VAL A 25 -0.32 8.12 4.61
N ALA A 26 -0.95 9.22 5.02
CA ALA A 26 -1.76 10.05 4.14
C ALA A 26 -0.90 11.07 3.38
N VAL A 27 -1.12 11.19 2.07
CA VAL A 27 -0.52 12.23 1.21
C VAL A 27 -1.62 13.20 0.76
N LYS A 28 -1.63 14.40 1.35
CA LYS A 28 -2.52 15.48 0.91
C LYS A 28 -2.04 16.05 -0.43
N PHE A 29 -2.94 16.20 -1.39
CA PHE A 29 -2.63 16.78 -2.71
C PHE A 29 -3.65 17.82 -3.19
N SER A 30 -4.77 18.00 -2.46
CA SER A 30 -5.84 18.95 -2.84
C SER A 30 -5.41 20.43 -2.78
N ASP A 31 -4.32 20.74 -2.09
CA ASP A 31 -3.71 22.07 -2.03
C ASP A 31 -2.72 22.34 -3.17
N LEU A 32 -2.46 21.35 -4.04
CA LEU A 32 -1.48 21.44 -5.12
C LEU A 32 -2.16 21.64 -6.47
N ASP A 33 -1.68 22.62 -7.22
CA ASP A 33 -2.03 22.77 -8.63
C ASP A 33 -1.22 21.79 -9.49
N LEU A 34 -1.78 20.60 -9.72
CA LEU A 34 -1.13 19.52 -10.47
C LEU A 34 -1.06 19.78 -11.99
N SER A 35 -1.68 20.86 -12.48
CA SER A 35 -1.51 21.31 -13.88
C SER A 35 -0.16 22.00 -14.09
N LYS A 36 0.49 22.44 -13.01
CA LYS A 36 1.80 23.10 -13.03
C LYS A 36 2.90 22.12 -12.68
N ALA A 37 4.05 22.25 -13.34
CA ALA A 37 5.26 21.50 -13.02
C ALA A 37 5.67 21.63 -11.54
N SER A 38 5.50 22.82 -10.95
CA SER A 38 5.80 23.07 -9.54
C SER A 38 4.86 22.35 -8.57
N GLY A 39 3.58 22.15 -8.92
CA GLY A 39 2.65 21.38 -8.11
C GLY A 39 2.91 19.88 -8.22
N ALA A 40 3.21 19.38 -9.42
CA ALA A 40 3.63 17.99 -9.63
C ALA A 40 4.93 17.66 -8.87
N ALA A 41 5.92 18.54 -8.89
CA ALA A 41 7.16 18.36 -8.15
C ALA A 41 6.93 18.33 -6.61
N LYS A 42 6.05 19.19 -6.09
CA LYS A 42 5.66 19.17 -4.67
C LYS A 42 4.97 17.87 -4.28
N LEU A 43 4.09 17.34 -5.14
CA LEU A 43 3.43 16.06 -4.91
C LEU A 43 4.46 14.92 -4.85
N GLU A 44 5.37 14.88 -5.82
CA GLU A 44 6.44 13.87 -5.86
C GLU A 44 7.32 13.93 -4.61
N GLN A 45 7.65 15.13 -4.12
CA GLN A 45 8.38 15.30 -2.86
C GLN A 45 7.62 14.70 -1.66
N ARG A 46 6.30 14.89 -1.60
CA ARG A 46 5.44 14.35 -0.53
C ARG A 46 5.36 12.83 -0.59
N ILE A 47 5.20 12.25 -1.79
CA ILE A 47 5.22 10.80 -2.00
C ILE A 47 6.56 10.21 -1.55
N ASN A 48 7.68 10.84 -1.92
CA ASN A 48 9.00 10.40 -1.48
C ASN A 48 9.16 10.43 0.03
N ARG A 49 8.62 11.46 0.71
CA ARG A 49 8.65 11.53 2.18
C ARG A 49 7.79 10.43 2.81
N ALA A 50 6.60 10.19 2.28
CA ALA A 50 5.70 9.13 2.74
C ALA A 50 6.32 7.74 2.56
N GLY A 51 6.87 7.45 1.38
CA GLY A 51 7.57 6.19 1.11
C GLY A 51 8.77 5.97 2.01
N ARG A 52 9.54 7.02 2.33
CA ARG A 52 10.61 6.91 3.35
C ARG A 52 10.07 6.57 4.73
N ALA A 53 8.97 7.18 5.15
CA ALA A 53 8.37 6.92 6.46
C ALA A 53 7.83 5.49 6.58
N LEU A 54 7.14 5.00 5.54
CA LEU A 54 6.63 3.63 5.46
C LEU A 54 7.78 2.61 5.45
N CYS A 55 8.77 2.81 4.57
CA CYS A 55 9.88 1.88 4.40
C CYS A 55 10.97 2.01 5.47
N ALA A 56 10.90 2.99 6.39
CA ALA A 56 11.86 3.12 7.49
C ALA A 56 11.67 2.04 8.57
N GLN A 57 10.52 1.35 8.58
CA GLN A 57 10.28 0.24 9.51
C GLN A 57 11.01 -1.04 9.08
N ASP A 58 11.38 -1.15 7.80
CA ASP A 58 12.07 -2.31 7.22
C ASP A 58 13.60 -2.21 7.44
N ARG A 59 14.03 -2.08 8.70
CA ARG A 59 15.41 -1.71 9.10
C ARG A 59 16.48 -2.78 8.84
N GLY A 60 16.13 -3.93 8.27
CA GLY A 60 17.01 -5.08 8.17
C GLY A 60 17.81 -5.20 6.87
N SER A 61 17.41 -4.56 5.77
CA SER A 61 18.25 -4.52 4.57
C SER A 61 18.01 -3.28 3.70
N TRP A 62 19.11 -2.60 3.35
CA TRP A 62 19.08 -1.44 2.46
C TRP A 62 18.48 -1.77 1.09
N GLY A 63 18.64 -3.01 0.61
CA GLY A 63 18.00 -3.50 -0.61
C GLY A 63 16.47 -3.51 -0.51
N ARG A 64 15.91 -4.06 0.59
CA ARG A 64 14.45 -4.07 0.81
C ARG A 64 13.86 -2.66 0.92
N GLN A 65 14.63 -1.70 1.42
CA GLN A 65 14.16 -0.32 1.52
C GLN A 65 13.98 0.34 0.15
N ALA A 66 14.86 0.06 -0.82
CA ALA A 66 14.72 0.57 -2.18
C ALA A 66 13.51 -0.07 -2.89
N ASP A 67 13.38 -1.39 -2.79
CA ASP A 67 12.27 -2.16 -3.36
C ASP A 67 10.92 -1.72 -2.76
N CYS A 68 10.88 -1.51 -1.44
CA CYS A 68 9.71 -0.97 -0.76
C CYS A 68 9.30 0.40 -1.31
N ARG A 69 10.24 1.31 -1.57
CA ARG A 69 9.92 2.63 -2.12
C ARG A 69 9.39 2.54 -3.56
N VAL A 70 9.89 1.60 -4.35
CA VAL A 70 9.39 1.33 -5.70
C VAL A 70 7.95 0.81 -5.63
N ALA A 71 7.70 -0.18 -4.77
CA ALA A 71 6.37 -0.75 -4.56
C ALA A 71 5.36 0.31 -4.07
N VAL A 72 5.73 1.13 -3.08
CA VAL A 72 4.87 2.23 -2.59
C VAL A 72 4.54 3.23 -3.70
N ARG A 73 5.50 3.54 -4.58
CA ARG A 73 5.26 4.44 -5.71
C ARG A 73 4.28 3.84 -6.72
N GLN A 74 4.42 2.55 -7.05
CA GLN A 74 3.52 1.85 -7.96
C GLN A 74 2.10 1.81 -7.39
N GLU A 75 1.96 1.44 -6.11
CA GLU A 75 0.67 1.44 -5.40
C GLU A 75 0.03 2.83 -5.38
N PHE A 76 0.82 3.87 -5.08
CA PHE A 76 0.33 5.25 -5.12
C PHE A 76 -0.18 5.60 -6.52
N GLN A 77 0.55 5.28 -7.59
CA GLN A 77 0.14 5.59 -8.96
C GLN A 77 -1.17 4.89 -9.33
N THR A 78 -1.32 3.61 -8.99
CA THR A 78 -2.56 2.84 -9.22
C THR A 78 -3.74 3.49 -8.51
N LYS A 79 -3.61 3.79 -7.21
CA LYS A 79 -4.69 4.41 -6.43
C LYS A 79 -4.97 5.84 -6.87
N PHE A 80 -3.94 6.58 -7.23
CA PHE A 80 -4.06 7.95 -7.68
C PHE A 80 -4.76 8.02 -9.04
N ALA A 81 -4.45 7.11 -9.97
CA ALA A 81 -5.13 7.00 -11.25
C ALA A 81 -6.63 6.70 -11.08
N ALA A 82 -7.00 5.88 -10.09
CA ALA A 82 -8.41 5.59 -9.79
C ALA A 82 -9.19 6.81 -9.24
N ILE A 83 -8.50 7.77 -8.62
CA ILE A 83 -9.11 8.97 -8.02
C ILE A 83 -9.13 10.16 -8.99
N ARG A 84 -8.21 10.20 -9.96
CA ARG A 84 -8.22 11.27 -10.98
C ARG A 84 -9.47 11.10 -11.85
N PRO A 85 -10.42 12.06 -11.86
CA PRO A 85 -11.49 12.02 -12.84
C PRO A 85 -10.85 12.11 -14.23
N THR A 86 -11.26 11.20 -15.12
CA THR A 86 -10.91 11.09 -16.54
C THR A 86 -11.14 12.38 -17.35
N SER A 87 -11.70 13.42 -16.75
CA SER A 87 -12.00 14.72 -17.35
C SER A 87 -10.79 15.62 -17.63
N GLN A 88 -9.61 15.36 -17.03
CA GLN A 88 -8.40 16.16 -17.33
C GLN A 88 -7.68 15.76 -18.63
N PHE A 89 -8.09 14.67 -19.29
CA PHE A 89 -7.47 14.18 -20.53
C PHE A 89 -8.27 14.53 -21.80
N ALA A 90 -9.44 15.16 -21.69
CA ALA A 90 -10.31 15.49 -22.84
C ALA A 90 -10.22 16.97 -23.27
N ALA A 91 -9.04 17.58 -23.17
CA ALA A 91 -8.80 18.92 -23.71
C ALA A 91 -7.41 18.97 -24.36
N ARG A 92 -7.28 18.30 -25.51
CA ARG A 92 -6.29 18.61 -26.55
C ARG A 92 -6.88 18.32 -27.91
#